data_AF-A0A920ACA9-F1
#
_entry.id   AF-A0A920ACA9-F1
#
_cell.length_a   1.000
_cell.length_b   1.000
_cell.length_c   1.000
_cell.angle_alpha   90.00
_cell.angle_beta   90.00
_cell.angle_gamma   90.00
#
_symmetry.space_group_name_H-M   'P 1'
#
loop_
_entity.id
_entity.type
_entity.pdbx_description
1 polymer ?
#
loop_
_entity_poly.entity_id
_entity_poly.type
_entity_poly.pdbx_seq_one_letter_code
_entity_poly.pdbx_strand_id
1 'polypeptide(L)'
;MGTVINKTQISAVIDANVDFIVLPGVFPELKEPLEKSNIPFLPGVMTASEIMQGASYGWNTFKLFPANLVGGINGIKTFAKVFPEIKFCPTGGVNKQNHLEFLAEESVISVGGSWLI
;
A
#
# COMPACT_ATOMS: atom_id res chain seq x y z
N MET A 1 11.52 3.74 7.65
CA MET A 1 12.35 2.61 7.15
C MET A 1 11.74 2.05 5.88
N GLY A 2 12.55 1.73 4.87
CA GLY A 2 12.09 1.16 3.60
C GLY A 2 12.02 -0.37 3.64
N THR A 3 10.84 -0.92 3.34
CA THR A 3 10.57 -2.32 2.99
C THR A 3 10.82 -3.34 4.09
N VAL A 4 9.82 -3.55 4.95
CA VAL A 4 9.77 -4.64 5.93
C VAL A 4 9.25 -5.92 5.26
N ILE A 5 10.03 -7.00 5.28
CA ILE A 5 9.73 -8.27 4.60
C ILE A 5 9.78 -9.50 5.52
N ASN A 6 10.21 -9.35 6.78
CA ASN A 6 10.25 -10.46 7.74
C ASN A 6 10.00 -10.01 9.18
N LYS A 7 9.71 -10.98 10.07
CA LYS A 7 9.39 -10.73 11.48
C LYS A 7 10.51 -10.03 12.24
N THR A 8 11.77 -10.39 11.98
CA THR A 8 12.94 -9.80 12.64
C THR A 8 13.04 -8.30 12.36
N GLN A 9 12.69 -7.88 11.13
CA GLN A 9 12.65 -6.46 10.77
C GLN A 9 11.50 -5.72 11.45
N ILE A 10 10.37 -6.37 11.75
CA ILE A 10 9.27 -5.72 12.48
C ILE A 10 9.71 -5.32 13.89
N SER A 11 10.40 -6.20 14.62
CA SER A 11 10.92 -5.86 15.95
C SER A 11 11.84 -4.64 15.90
N ALA A 12 12.78 -4.60 14.96
CA ALA A 12 13.68 -3.46 14.80
C ALA A 12 12.94 -2.16 14.45
N VAL A 13 11.83 -2.25 13.70
CA VAL A 13 11.00 -1.11 13.32
C VAL A 13 10.17 -0.60 14.50
N ILE A 14 9.67 -1.50 15.34
CA ILE A 14 8.99 -1.16 16.60
C ILE A 14 9.97 -0.45 17.54
N ASP A 15 11.17 -1.01 17.72
CA ASP A 15 12.21 -0.43 18.59
C ASP A 15 12.71 0.93 18.08
N ALA A 16 12.66 1.17 16.76
CA ALA A 16 13.03 2.42 16.14
C ALA A 16 12.00 3.56 16.33
N ASN A 17 10.86 3.28 16.99
CA ASN A 17 9.80 4.25 17.27
C ASN A 17 9.34 5.05 16.03
N VAL A 18 9.11 4.32 14.93
CA VAL A 18 8.68 4.93 13.66
C VAL A 18 7.21 5.31 13.70
N ASP A 19 6.84 6.38 12.98
CA ASP A 19 5.44 6.81 12.88
C ASP A 19 4.61 5.95 11.90
N PHE A 20 5.26 5.26 10.96
CA PHE A 20 4.59 4.56 9.88
C PHE A 20 5.43 3.43 9.26
N ILE A 21 4.77 2.35 8.83
CA ILE A 21 5.41 1.20 8.16
C ILE A 21 4.89 1.06 6.73
N VAL A 22 5.80 0.86 5.77
CA VAL A 22 5.44 0.53 4.38
C VAL A 22 5.99 -0.84 4.03
N LEU A 23 5.12 -1.73 3.54
CA LEU A 23 5.50 -3.06 3.08
C LEU A 23 5.42 -3.16 1.55
N PRO A 24 6.23 -4.03 0.92
CA PRO A 24 6.11 -4.27 -0.52
C PRO A 24 4.94 -5.20 -0.87
N GLY A 25 4.38 -5.92 0.10
CA GLY A 25 3.39 -6.98 -0.11
C GLY A 25 2.55 -7.27 1.14
N VAL A 26 1.54 -8.14 0.97
CA VAL A 26 0.75 -8.72 2.06
C VAL A 26 1.33 -10.10 2.42
N PHE A 27 1.91 -10.21 3.61
CA PHE A 27 2.53 -11.45 4.08
C PHE A 27 1.78 -12.01 5.29
N PRO A 28 1.23 -13.25 5.23
CA PRO A 28 0.50 -13.83 6.36
C PRO A 28 1.30 -13.83 7.66
N GLU A 29 2.60 -14.12 7.55
CA GLU A 29 3.52 -14.17 8.68
C GLU A 29 3.71 -12.84 9.41
N LEU A 30 3.40 -11.72 8.76
CA LEU A 30 3.58 -10.37 9.30
C LEU A 30 2.28 -9.78 9.86
N LYS A 31 1.12 -10.42 9.63
CA LYS A 31 -0.19 -9.90 10.07
C LYS A 31 -0.22 -9.61 11.57
N GLU A 32 0.02 -10.62 12.39
CA GLU A 32 -0.09 -10.51 13.85
C GLU A 32 0.95 -9.54 14.44
N PRO A 33 2.25 -9.58 14.05
CA PRO A 33 3.21 -8.60 14.52
C PRO A 33 2.88 -7.15 14.11
N LEU A 34 2.38 -6.92 12.88
CA LEU A 34 1.97 -5.58 12.44
C LEU A 34 0.82 -5.05 13.27
N GLU A 35 -0.24 -5.84 13.46
CA GLU A 35 -1.41 -5.43 14.25
C GLU A 35 -1.05 -5.19 15.72
N LYS A 36 -0.18 -6.03 16.29
CA LYS A 36 0.30 -5.86 17.68
C LYS A 36 1.21 -4.65 17.88
N SER A 37 1.85 -4.16 16.83
CA SER A 37 2.76 -3.00 16.92
C SER A 37 2.02 -1.71 17.30
N ASN A 38 0.72 -1.60 16.99
CA ASN A 38 -0.06 -0.36 17.05
C ASN A 38 0.52 0.79 16.19
N ILE A 39 1.48 0.51 15.30
CA ILE A 39 2.04 1.48 14.36
C ILE A 39 1.21 1.40 13.08
N PRO A 40 0.72 2.54 12.54
CA PRO A 40 0.03 2.54 11.25
C PRO A 40 0.91 1.98 10.12
N PHE A 41 0.31 1.20 9.22
CA PHE A 41 1.05 0.55 8.14
C PHE A 41 0.28 0.57 6.82
N LEU A 42 1.03 0.48 5.72
CA LEU A 42 0.52 0.41 4.36
C LEU A 42 1.10 -0.82 3.64
N PRO A 43 0.32 -1.90 3.52
CA PRO A 43 0.75 -3.08 2.81
C PRO A 43 0.73 -2.86 1.29
N GLY A 44 1.74 -3.39 0.60
CA GLY A 44 1.81 -3.38 -0.85
C GLY A 44 0.91 -4.44 -1.47
N VAL A 45 0.33 -4.13 -2.64
CA VAL A 45 -0.41 -5.06 -3.48
C VAL A 45 -0.15 -4.76 -4.95
N MET A 46 -0.24 -5.79 -5.79
CA MET A 46 -0.20 -5.67 -7.25
C MET A 46 -1.42 -6.37 -7.90
N THR A 47 -2.03 -7.34 -7.22
CA THR A 47 -3.06 -8.24 -7.77
C THR A 47 -4.34 -8.26 -6.93
N ALA A 48 -5.44 -8.72 -7.56
CA ALA A 48 -6.72 -8.93 -6.87
C ALA A 48 -6.61 -9.93 -5.70
N SER A 49 -5.82 -10.99 -5.84
CA SER A 49 -5.62 -11.99 -4.78
C SER A 49 -4.96 -11.38 -3.53
N GLU A 50 -3.98 -10.50 -3.71
CA GLU A 50 -3.32 -9.81 -2.60
C GLU A 50 -4.26 -8.81 -1.92
N ILE A 51 -5.08 -8.09 -2.70
CA ILE A 51 -6.13 -7.21 -2.16
C ILE A 51 -7.11 -8.02 -1.32
N MET A 52 -7.60 -9.15 -1.83
CA MET A 52 -8.52 -10.04 -1.10
C MET A 52 -7.88 -10.59 0.17
N GLN A 53 -6.61 -10.98 0.12
CA GLN A 53 -5.89 -11.45 1.29
C GLN A 53 -5.80 -10.38 2.38
N GLY A 54 -5.40 -9.16 2.04
CA GLY A 54 -5.37 -8.05 3.00
C GLY A 54 -6.76 -7.70 3.53
N ALA A 55 -7.76 -7.67 2.65
CA ALA A 55 -9.15 -7.42 3.03
C ALA A 55 -9.69 -8.49 3.99
N SER A 56 -9.27 -9.76 3.85
CA SER A 56 -9.63 -10.82 4.79
C SER A 56 -9.10 -10.61 6.21
N TYR A 57 -8.08 -9.76 6.36
CA TYR A 57 -7.54 -9.33 7.67
C TYR A 57 -8.25 -8.09 8.22
N GLY A 58 -9.23 -7.55 7.49
CA GLY A 58 -9.91 -6.30 7.82
C GLY A 58 -9.17 -5.04 7.36
N TRP A 59 -8.10 -5.17 6.57
CA TRP A 59 -7.36 -4.03 6.05
C TRP A 59 -8.04 -3.48 4.80
N ASN A 60 -8.17 -2.16 4.69
CA ASN A 60 -8.90 -1.51 3.60
C ASN A 60 -8.07 -0.52 2.78
N THR A 61 -6.79 -0.35 3.10
CA THR A 61 -5.93 0.65 2.47
C THR A 61 -4.62 0.00 2.04
N PHE A 62 -4.27 0.11 0.76
CA PHE A 62 -3.10 -0.56 0.19
C PHE A 62 -2.23 0.37 -0.66
N LYS A 63 -0.93 0.10 -0.64
CA LYS A 63 0.01 0.66 -1.62
C LYS A 63 -0.09 -0.17 -2.90
N LEU A 64 -0.66 0.40 -3.96
CA LEU A 64 -0.65 -0.26 -5.28
C LEU A 64 0.72 -0.04 -5.92
N PHE A 65 1.51 -1.11 -6.06
CA PHE A 65 2.92 -0.98 -6.45
C PHE A 65 3.43 -2.17 -7.28
N PRO A 66 4.14 -1.91 -8.41
CA PRO A 66 4.32 -0.61 -9.08
C PRO A 66 3.07 -0.21 -9.90
N ALA A 67 2.51 0.97 -9.65
CA ALA A 67 1.23 1.40 -10.25
C ALA A 67 1.25 1.41 -11.79
N ASN A 68 2.37 1.80 -12.41
CA ASN A 68 2.51 1.75 -13.87
C ASN A 68 2.42 0.35 -14.46
N LEU A 69 2.90 -0.67 -13.75
CA LEU A 69 2.82 -2.07 -14.20
C LEU A 69 1.42 -2.66 -14.03
N VAL A 70 0.58 -2.05 -13.20
CA VAL A 70 -0.80 -2.45 -12.96
C VAL A 70 -1.78 -1.66 -13.84
N GLY A 71 -1.30 -1.01 -14.91
CA GLY A 71 -2.15 -0.24 -15.83
C GLY A 71 -2.45 1.19 -15.35
N GLY A 72 -1.71 1.69 -14.36
CA GLY A 72 -1.83 3.06 -13.87
C GLY A 72 -3.22 3.38 -13.33
N ILE A 73 -3.73 4.57 -13.65
CA ILE A 73 -5.04 5.03 -13.18
C ILE A 73 -6.20 4.14 -13.67
N ASN A 74 -6.10 3.57 -14.86
CA ASN A 74 -7.12 2.66 -15.39
C ASN A 74 -7.18 1.35 -14.61
N GLY A 75 -6.02 0.85 -14.18
CA GLY A 75 -5.93 -0.30 -13.28
C GLY A 75 -6.61 -0.03 -11.93
N ILE A 76 -6.33 1.13 -11.33
CA ILE A 76 -6.95 1.56 -10.07
C ILE A 76 -8.47 1.65 -10.22
N LYS A 77 -8.97 2.33 -11.25
CA LYS A 77 -10.42 2.41 -11.54
C LYS A 77 -11.07 1.04 -11.68
N THR A 78 -10.35 0.08 -12.26
CA THR A 78 -10.84 -1.29 -12.40
C THR A 78 -10.91 -1.99 -11.04
N PHE A 79 -9.86 -1.91 -10.22
CA PHE A 79 -9.89 -2.48 -8.88
C PHE A 79 -10.89 -1.79 -7.95
N ALA A 80 -11.03 -0.47 -8.02
CA ALA A 80 -12.00 0.29 -7.23
C ALA A 80 -13.45 -0.16 -7.51
N LYS A 81 -13.77 -0.53 -8.76
CA LYS A 81 -15.08 -1.10 -9.10
C LYS A 81 -15.31 -2.49 -8.50
N VAL A 82 -14.26 -3.31 -8.41
CA VAL A 82 -14.33 -4.67 -7.85
C VAL A 82 -14.32 -4.64 -6.32
N PHE A 83 -13.60 -3.68 -5.74
CA PHE A 83 -13.36 -3.54 -4.31
C PHE A 83 -13.68 -2.11 -3.84
N PRO A 84 -14.98 -1.73 -3.77
CA PRO A 84 -15.39 -0.33 -3.54
C PRO A 84 -14.97 0.23 -2.16
N GLU A 85 -14.80 -0.65 -1.17
CA GLU A 85 -14.35 -0.28 0.19
C GLU A 85 -12.83 -0.08 0.28
N ILE A 86 -12.09 -0.40 -0.78
CA ILE A 86 -10.63 -0.38 -0.77
C ILE A 86 -10.10 0.96 -1.28
N LYS A 87 -9.14 1.51 -0.54
CA LYS A 87 -8.40 2.71 -0.89
C LYS A 87 -6.95 2.39 -1.27
N PHE A 88 -6.40 3.18 -2.17
CA PHE A 88 -5.09 2.96 -2.77
C PHE A 88 -4.16 4.17 -2.59
N CYS A 89 -2.89 3.86 -2.41
CA CYS A 89 -1.77 4.77 -2.61
C CYS A 89 -0.91 4.25 -3.77
N PRO A 90 -1.18 4.67 -5.02
CA PRO A 90 -0.35 4.28 -6.16
C PRO A 90 1.08 4.78 -5.98
N THR A 91 2.02 3.86 -6.12
CA THR A 91 3.46 4.14 -6.05
C THR A 91 4.15 3.49 -7.23
N GLY A 92 5.14 4.15 -7.82
CA GLY A 92 5.87 3.64 -9.00
C GLY A 92 5.24 4.08 -10.31
N GLY A 93 5.97 4.92 -11.06
CA GLY A 93 5.50 5.53 -12.32
C GLY A 93 4.56 6.73 -12.15
N VAL A 94 4.22 7.11 -10.91
CA VAL A 94 3.63 8.42 -10.63
C VAL A 94 4.73 9.49 -10.75
N ASN A 95 4.39 10.72 -11.19
CA ASN A 95 5.30 11.85 -11.38
C ASN A 95 4.56 13.20 -11.31
N LYS A 96 5.30 14.32 -11.42
CA LYS A 96 4.75 15.68 -11.42
C LYS A 96 3.69 15.92 -12.50
N GLN A 97 3.74 15.20 -13.61
CA GLN A 97 2.83 15.37 -14.74
C GLN A 97 1.51 14.62 -14.54
N ASN A 98 1.49 13.48 -13.84
CA ASN A 98 0.31 12.63 -13.72
C ASN A 98 -0.29 12.51 -12.31
N HIS A 99 0.40 12.97 -11.25
CA HIS A 99 -0.06 12.77 -9.88
C HIS A 99 -1.46 13.32 -9.58
N LEU A 100 -1.83 14.46 -10.17
CA LEU A 100 -3.17 15.06 -9.99
C LEU A 100 -4.27 14.19 -10.61
N GLU A 101 -3.98 13.47 -11.69
CA GLU A 101 -4.93 12.53 -12.29
C GLU A 101 -5.22 11.36 -11.33
N PHE A 102 -4.19 10.85 -10.66
CA PHE A 102 -4.36 9.84 -9.62
C PHE A 102 -5.15 10.39 -8.43
N LEU A 103 -4.81 11.59 -7.94
CA LEU A 103 -5.48 12.20 -6.79
C LEU A 103 -6.94 12.62 -7.06
N ALA A 104 -7.36 12.70 -8.31
CA ALA A 104 -8.75 12.96 -8.67
C ALA A 104 -9.66 11.73 -8.55
N GLU A 105 -9.11 10.53 -8.41
CA GLU A 105 -9.87 9.29 -8.24
C GLU A 105 -10.24 9.06 -6.77
N GLU A 106 -11.52 8.80 -6.49
CA GLU A 106 -12.02 8.68 -5.11
C GLU A 106 -11.41 7.51 -4.32
N SER A 107 -11.00 6.45 -5.03
CA SER A 107 -10.30 5.34 -4.40
C SER A 107 -8.83 5.65 -4.08
N VAL A 108 -8.30 6.81 -4.46
CA VAL A 108 -6.90 7.19 -4.20
C VAL A 108 -6.83 8.19 -3.05
N ILE A 109 -6.14 7.82 -1.97
CA ILE A 109 -6.02 8.66 -0.76
C ILE A 109 -4.72 9.47 -0.71
N SER A 110 -3.71 9.02 -1.44
CA SER A 110 -2.38 9.64 -1.51
C SER A 110 -1.62 9.06 -2.71
N VAL A 111 -0.48 9.65 -3.05
CA VAL A 111 0.39 9.13 -4.12
C VAL A 111 1.81 9.00 -3.60
N GLY A 112 2.48 7.90 -3.97
CA GLY A 112 3.88 7.65 -3.64
C GLY A 112 4.78 8.00 -4.83
N GLY A 113 5.71 8.92 -4.62
CA GLY A 113 6.52 9.48 -5.68
C GLY A 113 7.97 9.69 -5.33
N SER A 114 8.89 9.22 -6.17
CA SER A 114 10.34 9.48 -5.99
C SER A 114 10.72 10.95 -6.13
N TRP A 115 9.83 11.81 -6.61
CA TRP A 115 10.03 13.27 -6.73
C TRP A 115 9.53 14.06 -5.52
N LEU A 116 8.79 13.41 -4.62
CA LEU A 116 8.38 13.96 -3.33
C LEU A 116 9.50 13.57 -2.37
N ILE A 117 10.47 14.47 -2.20
CA ILE A 117 11.58 14.34 -1.25
C ILE A 117 11.45 15.46 -0.25
#